data_AF-A0A091NHC2-F1
#
_entry.id   AF-A0A091NHC2-F1
#
_cell.length_a   1.000
_cell.length_b   1.000
_cell.length_c   1.000
_cell.angle_alpha   90.00
_cell.angle_beta   90.00
_cell.angle_gamma   90.00
#
_symmetry.space_group_name_H-M   'P 1'
#
loop_
_entity.id
_entity.type
_entity.pdbx_description
1 polymer ?
#
loop_
_entity_poly.entity_id
_entity_poly.type
_entity_poly.pdbx_seq_one_letter_code
_entity_poly.pdbx_strand_id
1 'polypeptide(L)'
;EMLESNNVINFNGLANSSSYHTFLLDEERGRLYVGAKDHIFSFNLVNIKEYQKIVWPVSHSRRDECKWAGKDILRECANFIKVLKAYNQTHLYACGTGAFHPVCTYIDVG
;
A
#
# COMPACT_ATOMS: atom_id res chain seq x y z
N GLU A 1 -12.02 13.54 -23.35
CA GLU A 1 -10.74 13.71 -24.10
C GLU A 1 -9.61 12.72 -23.71
N MET A 2 -9.11 12.64 -22.46
CA MET A 2 -8.00 11.69 -22.13
C MET A 2 -8.41 10.22 -21.97
N LEU A 3 -9.56 9.95 -21.34
CA LEU A 3 -10.09 8.58 -21.21
C LEU A 3 -10.60 8.01 -22.55
N GLU A 4 -11.08 8.89 -23.43
CA GLU A 4 -11.61 8.52 -24.75
C GLU A 4 -10.48 8.24 -25.77
N SER A 5 -9.26 8.69 -25.48
CA SER A 5 -8.09 8.53 -26.35
C SER A 5 -7.19 7.36 -25.96
N ASN A 6 -7.62 6.49 -25.02
CA ASN A 6 -6.84 5.36 -24.47
C ASN A 6 -5.46 5.74 -23.90
N ASN A 7 -5.22 7.02 -23.63
CA ASN A 7 -3.94 7.53 -23.12
C ASN A 7 -3.79 7.37 -21.60
N VAL A 8 -4.84 6.92 -20.91
CA VAL A 8 -4.87 6.78 -19.45
C VAL A 8 -5.43 5.42 -19.07
N ILE A 9 -4.64 4.65 -18.33
CA ILE A 9 -5.12 3.48 -17.60
C ILE A 9 -5.37 3.93 -16.16
N ASN A 10 -6.60 3.77 -15.69
CA ASN A 10 -7.00 4.21 -14.35
C ASN A 10 -7.23 3.01 -13.41
N PHE A 11 -6.78 3.17 -12.17
CA PHE A 11 -7.13 2.35 -11.03
C PHE A 11 -7.86 3.22 -10.00
N ASN A 12 -9.17 2.99 -9.84
CA ASN A 12 -10.03 3.80 -8.97
C ASN A 12 -9.76 3.61 -7.46
N GLY A 13 -8.93 2.64 -7.08
CA GLY A 13 -8.74 2.24 -5.69
C GLY A 13 -9.75 1.20 -5.20
N LEU A 14 -9.43 0.57 -4.07
CA LEU A 14 -10.37 -0.26 -3.29
C LEU A 14 -11.20 0.63 -2.37
N ALA A 15 -12.48 0.30 -2.17
CA ALA A 15 -13.39 1.06 -1.30
C ALA A 15 -12.93 1.09 0.19
N ASN A 16 -12.21 0.05 0.64
CA ASN A 16 -11.66 -0.05 1.98
C ASN A 16 -10.22 0.47 2.09
N SER A 17 -9.72 1.17 1.07
CA SER A 17 -8.36 1.68 1.02
C SER A 17 -8.33 3.11 0.46
N SER A 18 -7.22 3.79 0.68
CA SER A 18 -6.97 5.17 0.28
C SER A 18 -5.47 5.45 0.34
N SER A 19 -5.06 6.69 0.07
CA SER A 19 -3.68 7.15 0.27
C SER A 19 -2.62 6.36 -0.47
N TYR A 20 -2.85 6.08 -1.76
CA TYR A 20 -1.89 5.50 -2.69
C TYR A 20 -0.77 6.51 -2.99
N HIS A 21 0.22 6.61 -2.09
CA HIS A 21 1.24 7.68 -2.14
C HIS A 21 2.67 7.14 -2.06
N THR A 22 2.88 5.91 -1.61
CA THR A 22 4.22 5.36 -1.38
C THR A 22 4.63 4.49 -2.56
N PHE A 23 5.35 5.06 -3.53
CA PHE A 23 5.66 4.39 -4.80
C PHE A 23 7.08 3.82 -4.77
N LEU A 24 7.24 2.62 -5.34
CA LEU A 24 8.51 1.98 -5.63
C LEU A 24 8.44 1.35 -7.02
N LEU A 25 9.18 1.94 -7.96
CA LEU A 25 9.33 1.40 -9.31
C LEU A 25 10.39 0.30 -9.32
N ASP A 26 10.07 -0.83 -9.94
CA ASP A 26 10.98 -1.95 -10.17
C ASP A 26 10.94 -2.32 -11.66
N GLU A 27 11.88 -1.77 -12.41
CA GLU A 27 11.98 -1.97 -13.85
C GLU A 27 12.43 -3.40 -14.19
N GLU A 28 13.28 -4.01 -13.36
CA GLU A 28 13.79 -5.37 -13.57
C GLU A 28 12.67 -6.41 -13.52
N ARG A 29 11.74 -6.26 -12.58
CA ARG A 29 10.57 -7.14 -12.43
C ARG A 29 9.36 -6.70 -13.26
N GLY A 30 9.43 -5.54 -13.92
CA GLY A 30 8.30 -4.98 -14.66
C GLY A 30 7.12 -4.58 -13.77
N ARG A 31 7.38 -4.14 -12.52
CA ARG A 31 6.35 -3.87 -11.50
C ARG A 31 6.44 -2.45 -10.94
N LEU A 32 5.27 -1.89 -10.61
CA LEU A 32 5.14 -0.71 -9.76
C LEU A 32 4.53 -1.14 -8.43
N TYR A 33 5.31 -1.07 -7.36
CA TYR A 33 4.81 -1.31 -6.02
C TYR A 33 4.26 -0.02 -5.40
N VAL A 34 3.09 -0.11 -4.76
CA VAL A 34 2.42 1.04 -4.15
C VAL A 34 1.92 0.70 -2.75
N GLY A 35 2.42 1.41 -1.75
CA GLY A 35 1.89 1.40 -0.40
C GLY A 35 0.69 2.35 -0.24
N ALA A 36 -0.35 1.87 0.43
CA ALA A 36 -1.62 2.56 0.65
C ALA A 36 -2.13 2.34 2.09
N LYS A 37 -3.40 2.69 2.36
CA LYS A 37 -4.09 2.34 3.61
C LYS A 37 -4.38 0.84 3.66
N ASP A 38 -3.86 0.17 4.69
CA ASP A 38 -4.01 -1.26 5.00
C ASP A 38 -3.55 -2.21 3.89
N HIS A 39 -2.89 -1.71 2.84
CA HIS A 39 -2.58 -2.49 1.64
C HIS A 39 -1.25 -2.08 1.00
N ILE A 40 -0.63 -3.06 0.35
CA ILE A 40 0.48 -2.86 -0.58
C ILE A 40 0.10 -3.53 -1.90
N PHE A 41 0.29 -2.82 -3.00
CA PHE A 41 -0.05 -3.28 -4.35
C PHE A 41 1.22 -3.54 -5.15
N SER A 42 1.15 -4.50 -6.07
CA SER A 42 2.15 -4.77 -7.11
C SER A 42 1.43 -4.70 -8.45
N PHE A 43 1.53 -3.55 -9.12
CA PHE A 43 0.93 -3.29 -10.43
C PHE A 43 1.86 -3.73 -11.55
N ASN A 44 1.29 -4.28 -12.63
CA ASN A 44 2.01 -4.50 -13.88
C ASN A 44 2.29 -3.14 -14.55
N LEU A 45 3.55 -2.86 -14.92
CA LEU A 45 3.94 -1.60 -15.56
C LEU A 45 3.32 -1.39 -16.94
N VAL A 46 2.98 -2.47 -17.64
CA VAL A 46 2.30 -2.41 -18.95
C VAL A 46 0.83 -2.06 -18.78
N ASN A 47 0.18 -2.61 -17.76
CA ASN A 47 -1.24 -2.42 -17.52
C ASN A 47 -1.58 -2.49 -16.03
N ILE A 48 -1.78 -1.33 -15.39
CA ILE A 48 -2.06 -1.24 -13.95
C ILE A 48 -3.43 -1.82 -13.55
N LYS A 49 -4.28 -2.26 -14.49
CA LYS A 49 -5.48 -3.04 -14.15
C LYS A 49 -5.11 -4.45 -13.68
N GLU A 50 -3.94 -4.95 -14.06
CA GLU A 50 -3.38 -6.21 -13.61
C GLU A 50 -2.50 -5.96 -12.39
N TYR A 51 -2.94 -6.41 -11.22
CA TYR A 51 -2.19 -6.23 -9.99
C TYR A 51 -2.43 -7.34 -8.98
N GLN A 52 -1.43 -7.51 -8.12
CA GLN A 52 -1.53 -8.29 -6.89
C GLN A 52 -1.61 -7.33 -5.71
N LYS A 53 -2.18 -7.79 -4.58
CA LYS A 53 -2.26 -7.00 -3.36
C LYS A 53 -1.95 -7.83 -2.13
N ILE A 54 -1.30 -7.21 -1.16
CA ILE A 54 -1.13 -7.70 0.21
C ILE A 54 -2.05 -6.88 1.09
N VAL A 55 -2.86 -7.58 1.89
CA VAL A 55 -3.73 -6.97 2.91
C VAL A 55 -2.95 -6.97 4.22
N TRP A 56 -2.54 -5.80 4.67
CA TRP A 56 -1.74 -5.61 5.90
C TRP A 56 -2.36 -4.55 6.84
N PRO A 57 -3.58 -4.80 7.36
CA PRO A 57 -4.20 -3.96 8.38
C PRO A 57 -3.57 -4.20 9.76
N VAL A 58 -3.90 -3.31 10.70
CA VAL A 58 -3.63 -3.53 12.13
C VAL A 58 -4.58 -4.59 12.72
N SER A 59 -4.18 -5.23 13.82
CA SER A 59 -5.08 -6.10 14.60
C SER A 59 -6.24 -5.32 15.21
N HIS A 60 -7.30 -6.03 15.61
CA HIS A 60 -8.44 -5.44 16.31
C HIS A 60 -8.02 -4.75 17.62
N SER A 61 -7.17 -5.40 18.43
CA SER A 61 -6.66 -4.81 19.68
C SER A 61 -5.92 -3.50 19.43
N ARG A 62 -5.03 -3.44 18.43
CA ARG A 62 -4.28 -2.23 18.07
C ARG A 62 -5.23 -1.13 17.58
N ARG A 63 -6.25 -1.47 16.81
CA ARG A 63 -7.27 -0.50 16.36
C ARG A 63 -8.05 0.08 17.54
N ASP A 64 -8.43 -0.76 18.50
CA ASP A 64 -9.14 -0.32 19.70
C ASP A 64 -8.25 0.57 20.57
N GLU A 65 -6.99 0.23 20.77
CA GLU A 65 -6.02 1.09 21.47
C GLU A 65 -5.89 2.47 20.81
N CYS A 66 -5.79 2.53 19.48
CA CYS A 66 -5.76 3.79 18.74
C CYS A 66 -7.05 4.61 18.93
N LYS A 67 -8.21 3.94 18.91
CA LYS A 67 -9.51 4.57 19.19
C LYS A 67 -9.55 5.12 20.62
N TRP A 68 -9.10 4.36 21.62
CA TRP A 68 -9.05 4.81 23.01
C TRP A 68 -8.07 5.96 23.22
N ALA A 69 -7.04 6.08 22.38
CA ALA A 69 -6.16 7.24 22.33
C ALA A 69 -6.80 8.50 21.69
N GLY A 70 -8.09 8.45 21.33
CA GLY A 70 -8.85 9.60 20.83
C GLY A 70 -8.60 9.94 19.36
N LYS A 71 -8.08 8.99 18.56
CA LYS A 71 -7.79 9.18 17.13
C LYS A 71 -8.99 8.85 16.24
N ASP A 72 -9.00 9.41 15.02
CA ASP A 72 -10.04 9.14 14.02
C ASP A 72 -10.00 7.67 13.56
N ILE A 73 -11.07 6.94 13.80
CA ILE A 73 -11.16 5.50 13.51
C ILE A 73 -10.95 5.21 12.01
N LEU A 74 -11.42 6.07 11.13
CA LEU A 74 -11.40 5.85 9.67
C LEU A 74 -10.16 6.43 9.01
N ARG A 75 -9.66 7.58 9.50
CA ARG A 75 -8.57 8.34 8.89
C ARG A 75 -7.21 8.10 9.54
N GLU A 76 -7.18 7.63 10.77
CA GLU A 76 -5.96 7.53 11.58
C GLU A 76 -5.70 6.11 12.10
N CYS A 77 -6.74 5.38 12.53
CA CYS A 77 -6.59 4.04 13.13
C CYS A 77 -6.49 2.89 12.11
N ALA A 78 -5.61 3.06 11.13
CA ALA A 78 -5.28 2.08 10.12
C ALA A 78 -3.76 2.02 9.91
N ASN A 79 -3.30 1.03 9.13
CA ASN A 79 -1.91 0.92 8.75
C ASN A 79 -1.67 1.63 7.41
N PHE A 80 -1.22 2.88 7.43
CA PHE A 80 -0.87 3.61 6.22
C PHE A 80 0.60 3.34 5.89
N ILE A 81 0.88 2.75 4.74
CA ILE A 81 2.26 2.44 4.34
C ILE A 81 2.98 3.73 3.96
N LYS A 82 4.13 3.96 4.59
CA LYS A 82 4.94 5.19 4.45
C LYS A 82 6.35 4.92 3.92
N VAL A 83 6.85 3.70 4.09
CA VAL A 83 8.15 3.28 3.57
C VAL A 83 7.93 2.03 2.74
N LEU A 84 8.48 2.02 1.53
CA LEU A 84 8.55 0.85 0.66
C LEU A 84 9.83 0.96 -0.16
N LYS A 85 10.77 0.04 0.07
CA LYS A 85 12.10 0.03 -0.57
C LYS A 85 12.56 -1.39 -0.83
N ALA A 86 13.40 -1.57 -1.85
CA ALA A 86 14.12 -2.83 -2.02
C ALA A 86 15.05 -3.06 -0.82
N TYR A 87 15.04 -4.27 -0.28
CA TYR A 87 15.94 -4.67 0.80
C TYR A 87 17.09 -5.52 0.27
N ASN A 88 16.74 -6.54 -0.51
CA ASN A 88 17.68 -7.39 -1.23
C ASN A 88 17.01 -7.87 -2.54
N GLN A 89 17.64 -8.81 -3.25
CA GLN A 89 17.14 -9.30 -4.55
C GLN A 89 15.78 -9.99 -4.46
N THR A 90 15.39 -10.52 -3.29
CA THR A 90 14.16 -11.30 -3.12
C THR A 90 13.12 -10.63 -2.22
N HIS A 91 13.48 -9.57 -1.49
CA HIS A 91 12.61 -8.95 -0.51
C HIS A 91 12.58 -7.43 -0.62
N LEU A 92 11.39 -6.89 -0.38
CA LEU A 92 11.18 -5.47 -0.07
C LEU A 92 11.13 -5.27 1.45
N TYR A 93 11.54 -4.09 1.90
CA TYR A 93 11.29 -3.61 3.26
C TYR A 93 10.15 -2.58 3.23
N ALA A 94 9.13 -2.81 4.06
CA ALA A 94 7.96 -1.96 4.14
C ALA A 94 7.70 -1.53 5.59
N CYS A 95 7.33 -0.26 5.79
CA CYS A 95 6.86 0.24 7.09
C CYS A 95 5.57 1.04 6.92
N GLY A 96 4.71 0.94 7.92
CA GLY A 96 3.47 1.72 8.00
C GLY A 96 3.21 2.30 9.38
N THR A 97 2.18 3.14 9.46
CA THR A 97 1.82 3.88 10.67
C THR A 97 1.31 2.98 11.79
N GLY A 98 0.85 1.75 11.48
CA GLY A 98 0.36 0.79 12.45
C GLY A 98 -0.66 1.35 13.45
N ALA A 99 -1.58 2.22 12.98
CA ALA A 99 -2.54 2.94 13.83
C ALA A 99 -1.88 3.66 15.02
N PHE A 100 -0.97 4.59 14.73
CA PHE A 100 -0.16 5.33 15.72
C PHE A 100 0.85 4.46 16.49
N HIS A 101 1.12 3.24 16.03
CA HIS A 101 2.18 2.38 16.53
C HIS A 101 2.96 1.78 15.35
N PRO A 102 3.97 2.51 14.82
CA PRO A 102 4.64 2.13 13.59
C PRO A 102 5.20 0.70 13.61
N VAL A 103 5.04 -0.01 12.49
CA VAL A 103 5.51 -1.39 12.32
C VAL A 103 6.14 -1.55 10.94
N CYS A 104 7.10 -2.46 10.85
CA CYS A 104 7.80 -2.79 9.61
C CYS A 104 7.79 -4.30 9.37
N THR A 105 7.89 -4.71 8.11
CA THR A 105 8.02 -6.11 7.71
C THR A 105 8.82 -6.23 6.41
N TYR A 106 9.26 -7.44 6.12
CA TYR A 106 9.75 -7.81 4.80
C TYR A 106 8.61 -8.38 3.95
N ILE A 107 8.69 -8.17 2.63
CA ILE A 107 7.76 -8.71 1.65
C ILE A 107 8.58 -9.52 0.66
N ASP A 108 8.29 -10.81 0.59
CA ASP A 108 8.87 -11.68 -0.44
C ASP A 108 8.29 -11.28 -1.80
N VAL A 109 9.18 -10.96 -2.73
CA VAL A 109 8.86 -10.66 -4.11
C VAL A 109 9.48 -11.66 -5.07
N GLY A 110 10.24 -12.64 -4.56
CA GLY A 110 10.95 -13.71 -5.28
C GLY A 110 10.18 -14.29 -6.45
#